data_AF-A0A972XR25-F1
#
_entry.id   AF-A0A972XR25-F1
#
_cell.length_a   1.000
_cell.length_b   1.000
_cell.length_c   1.000
_cell.angle_alpha   90.00
_cell.angle_beta   90.00
_cell.angle_gamma   90.00
#
_symmetry.space_group_name_H-M   'P 1'
#
loop_
_entity.id
_entity.type
_entity.pdbx_description
1 polymer ?
#
loop_
_entity_poly.entity_id
_entity_poly.type
_entity_poly.pdbx_seq_one_letter_code
_entity_poly.pdbx_strand_id
1 'polypeptide(L)'
;MNALTTLDEFHAITGNAGDLTSGLAAEQARIREIPYNYTSFSDREVVIRLLGARAWDLLNRLRDERRTGRSARMLYEVLGDIWVVQRNPYLQDDLLDNPKRRKLLVEALQHRLGEVEKRRTPGADAERDAIVGELLGLARAAVDKFSVSFKYMVDLRRQTERKLGKCTQKDNIKFDGLSRVS
;
A
#
# COMPACT_ATOMS: atom_id res chain seq x y z
N MET A 1 18.75 47.17 -38.96
CA MET A 1 17.67 47.18 -39.98
C MET A 1 17.39 45.75 -40.38
N ASN A 2 16.18 45.30 -40.04
CA ASN A 2 15.39 44.18 -40.55
C ASN A 2 15.98 42.77 -40.55
N ALA A 3 15.27 41.70 -40.21
CA ALA A 3 14.04 41.43 -39.46
C ALA A 3 13.81 39.91 -39.68
N LEU A 4 13.39 39.21 -38.63
CA LEU A 4 12.47 38.07 -38.68
C LEU A 4 12.75 36.96 -39.72
N THR A 5 13.36 35.86 -39.26
CA THR A 5 13.00 34.53 -39.77
C THR A 5 12.35 33.77 -38.63
N THR A 6 11.04 33.64 -38.80
CA THR A 6 9.98 33.04 -37.99
C THR A 6 10.33 31.80 -37.18
N LEU A 7 9.87 31.80 -35.92
CA LEU A 7 9.76 30.68 -34.98
C LEU A 7 8.89 29.50 -35.48
N ASP A 8 8.32 29.58 -36.67
CA ASP A 8 7.42 28.57 -37.25
C ASP A 8 8.14 27.38 -37.90
N GLU A 9 9.44 27.47 -38.22
CA GLU A 9 10.17 26.38 -38.88
C GLU A 9 10.78 25.34 -37.92
N PHE A 10 10.78 25.59 -36.60
CA PHE A 10 11.22 24.60 -35.62
C PHE A 10 10.14 23.55 -35.28
N HIS A 11 8.88 23.80 -35.67
CA HIS A 11 7.74 22.91 -35.37
C HIS A 11 7.48 21.81 -36.42
N ALA A 12 8.25 21.76 -37.52
CA ALA A 12 8.00 20.84 -38.63
C ALA A 12 8.84 19.55 -38.62
N ILE A 13 9.73 19.35 -37.64
CA ILE A 13 10.60 18.17 -37.57
C ILE A 13 10.44 17.54 -36.18
N THR A 14 9.79 16.36 -36.14
CA THR A 14 9.46 15.52 -34.96
C THR A 14 8.09 15.74 -34.29
N GLY A 15 7.02 15.39 -35.02
CA GLY A 15 6.24 14.20 -34.66
C GLY A 15 5.31 14.23 -33.43
N ASN A 16 4.02 14.38 -33.73
CA ASN A 16 2.86 13.85 -33.00
C ASN A 16 2.35 14.58 -31.75
N ALA A 17 1.63 15.69 -31.97
CA ALA A 17 0.75 16.32 -30.96
C ALA A 17 -0.37 15.39 -30.44
N GLY A 18 -0.59 14.23 -31.05
CA GLY A 18 -1.50 13.18 -30.56
C GLY A 18 -0.96 12.37 -29.38
N ASP A 19 0.32 12.50 -29.02
CA ASP A 19 0.96 11.71 -27.94
C ASP A 19 1.02 12.45 -26.58
N LEU A 20 0.85 13.78 -26.59
CA LEU A 20 0.81 14.58 -25.36
C LEU A 20 -0.56 14.46 -24.65
N THR A 21 -1.64 14.30 -25.41
CA THR A 21 -2.99 14.09 -24.88
C THR A 21 -3.22 12.65 -24.42
N SER A 22 -2.61 11.65 -25.08
CA SER A 22 -2.57 10.26 -24.61
C SER A 22 -1.73 10.10 -23.34
N GLY A 23 -0.60 10.81 -23.24
CA GLY A 23 0.25 10.86 -22.04
C GLY A 23 -0.47 11.47 -20.83
N LEU A 24 -1.11 12.63 -20.99
CA LEU A 24 -1.88 13.27 -19.92
C LEU A 24 -3.14 12.47 -19.52
N ALA A 25 -3.80 11.80 -20.46
CA ALA A 25 -4.93 10.90 -20.17
C ALA A 25 -4.47 9.61 -19.48
N ALA A 26 -3.32 9.05 -19.87
CA ALA A 26 -2.70 7.89 -19.21
C ALA A 26 -2.14 8.22 -17.81
N GLU A 27 -1.71 9.47 -17.60
CA GLU A 27 -1.20 9.98 -16.32
C GLU A 27 -2.36 10.34 -15.36
N GLN A 28 -3.46 10.89 -15.88
CA GLN A 28 -4.72 11.03 -15.13
C GLN A 28 -5.38 9.67 -14.84
N ALA A 29 -5.23 8.67 -15.72
CA ALA A 29 -5.72 7.30 -15.51
C ALA A 29 -4.88 6.47 -14.53
N ARG A 30 -3.70 6.95 -14.10
CA ARG A 30 -2.83 6.29 -13.12
C ARG A 30 -2.82 6.98 -11.76
N ILE A 31 -3.84 7.75 -11.40
CA ILE A 31 -3.97 8.22 -10.01
C ILE A 31 -4.19 6.99 -9.12
N ARG A 32 -3.15 6.60 -8.38
CA ARG A 32 -3.19 5.50 -7.42
C ARG A 32 -4.02 5.91 -6.20
N GLU A 33 -4.91 5.04 -5.76
CA GLU A 33 -5.68 5.20 -4.54
C GLU A 33 -4.86 4.78 -3.31
N ILE A 34 -3.98 3.78 -3.46
CA ILE A 34 -3.07 3.31 -2.41
C ILE A 34 -1.78 4.13 -2.39
N PRO A 35 -1.48 4.86 -1.28
CA PRO A 35 -0.23 5.60 -1.14
C PRO A 35 0.99 4.68 -1.15
N TYR A 36 2.13 5.23 -1.58
CA TYR A 36 3.44 4.56 -1.58
C TYR A 36 3.51 3.26 -2.39
N ASN A 37 2.55 3.01 -3.27
CA ASN A 37 2.59 1.88 -4.18
C ASN A 37 3.46 2.18 -5.40
N TYR A 38 4.76 1.96 -5.25
CA TYR A 38 5.76 2.07 -6.31
C TYR A 38 6.02 0.74 -7.03
N THR A 39 5.18 -0.27 -6.80
CA THR A 39 5.33 -1.60 -7.39
C THR A 39 4.52 -1.75 -8.67
N SER A 40 4.81 -2.80 -9.46
CA SER A 40 3.99 -3.17 -10.62
C SER A 40 2.59 -3.67 -10.25
N PHE A 41 2.32 -3.94 -8.97
CA PHE A 41 0.99 -4.37 -8.51
C PHE A 41 -0.02 -3.22 -8.59
N SER A 42 -1.17 -3.52 -9.19
CA SER A 42 -2.35 -2.66 -9.17
C SER A 42 -2.95 -2.56 -7.77
N ASP A 43 -3.74 -1.51 -7.51
CA ASP A 43 -4.37 -1.32 -6.21
C ASP A 43 -5.36 -2.47 -5.90
N ARG A 44 -6.03 -2.99 -6.93
CA ARG A 44 -6.82 -4.22 -6.87
C ARG A 44 -6.00 -5.39 -6.34
N GLU A 45 -4.82 -5.62 -6.92
CA GLU A 45 -3.96 -6.73 -6.54
C GLU A 45 -3.44 -6.61 -5.11
N VAL A 46 -3.14 -5.40 -4.66
CA VAL A 46 -2.73 -5.12 -3.28
C VAL A 46 -3.90 -5.40 -2.34
N VAL A 47 -5.10 -4.87 -2.61
CA VAL A 47 -6.31 -5.14 -1.81
C VAL A 47 -6.58 -6.64 -1.72
N ILE A 48 -6.56 -7.37 -2.83
CA ILE A 48 -6.84 -8.81 -2.84
C ILE A 48 -5.80 -9.57 -2.03
N ARG A 49 -4.52 -9.20 -2.11
CA ARG A 49 -3.45 -9.86 -1.34
C ARG A 49 -3.56 -9.60 0.16
N LEU A 50 -3.92 -8.37 0.54
CA LEU A 50 -3.99 -7.99 1.96
C LEU A 50 -5.31 -8.39 2.63
N LEU A 51 -6.44 -8.18 1.94
CA LEU A 51 -7.78 -8.29 2.50
C LEU A 51 -8.62 -9.44 1.88
N GLY A 52 -8.21 -9.98 0.74
CA GLY A 52 -8.95 -11.00 0.00
C GLY A 52 -9.88 -10.44 -1.09
N ALA A 53 -10.37 -11.33 -1.97
CA ALA A 53 -11.25 -10.96 -3.09
C ALA A 53 -12.55 -10.29 -2.64
N ARG A 54 -13.14 -10.78 -1.55
CA ARG A 54 -14.37 -10.21 -0.97
C ARG A 54 -14.24 -8.72 -0.66
N ALA A 55 -13.11 -8.29 -0.09
CA ALA A 55 -12.89 -6.88 0.23
C ALA A 55 -12.88 -5.99 -1.02
N TRP A 56 -12.33 -6.49 -2.13
CA TRP A 56 -12.35 -5.78 -3.41
C TRP A 56 -13.78 -5.62 -3.93
N ASP A 57 -14.61 -6.66 -3.83
CA ASP A 57 -16.01 -6.59 -4.24
C ASP A 57 -16.81 -5.58 -3.39
N LEU A 58 -16.59 -5.57 -2.07
CA LEU A 58 -17.20 -4.60 -1.16
C LEU A 58 -16.78 -3.15 -1.51
N LEU A 59 -15.49 -2.94 -1.81
CA LEU A 59 -14.96 -1.64 -2.22
C LEU A 59 -15.58 -1.14 -3.53
N ASN A 60 -15.78 -2.03 -4.52
CA ASN A 60 -16.42 -1.65 -5.78
C ASN A 60 -17.86 -1.20 -5.55
N ARG A 61 -18.64 -1.94 -4.75
CA ARG A 61 -20.01 -1.56 -4.39
C ARG A 61 -20.07 -0.17 -3.76
N LEU A 62 -19.19 0.10 -2.79
CA LEU A 62 -19.12 1.42 -2.14
C LEU A 62 -18.68 2.54 -3.08
N ARG A 63 -17.89 2.23 -4.13
CA ARG A 63 -17.40 3.21 -5.10
C ARG A 63 -18.51 3.66 -6.05
N ASP A 64 -19.41 2.76 -6.42
CA ASP A 64 -20.53 3.05 -7.32
C ASP A 64 -21.54 4.03 -6.68
N GLU A 65 -21.62 4.06 -5.34
CA GLU A 65 -22.52 4.91 -4.57
C GLU A 65 -22.06 6.39 -4.41
N ARG A 66 -20.84 6.75 -4.86
CA ARG A 66 -20.24 8.12 -4.93
C ARG A 66 -20.41 9.08 -3.74
N ARG A 67 -20.83 8.61 -2.56
CA ARG A 67 -21.25 9.51 -1.47
C ARG A 67 -20.13 10.03 -0.56
N THR A 68 -19.03 9.30 -0.36
CA THR A 68 -17.87 9.81 0.44
C THR A 68 -16.55 9.09 0.10
N GLY A 69 -15.57 9.80 -0.47
CA GLY A 69 -14.23 9.25 -0.73
C GLY A 69 -13.28 9.25 0.47
N ARG A 70 -13.60 9.97 1.56
CA ARG A 70 -12.68 10.17 2.69
C ARG A 70 -12.40 8.90 3.48
N SER A 71 -13.44 8.09 3.76
CA SER A 71 -13.27 6.82 4.49
C SER A 71 -12.53 5.78 3.66
N ALA A 72 -12.80 5.72 2.35
CA ALA A 72 -12.05 4.87 1.42
C ALA A 72 -10.57 5.28 1.36
N ARG A 73 -10.27 6.59 1.26
CA ARG A 73 -8.89 7.10 1.30
C ARG A 73 -8.17 6.68 2.57
N MET A 74 -8.80 6.83 3.74
CA MET A 74 -8.20 6.42 5.01
C MET A 74 -7.92 4.91 5.06
N LEU A 75 -8.81 4.08 4.51
CA LEU A 75 -8.56 2.65 4.40
C LEU A 75 -7.37 2.37 3.48
N TYR A 76 -7.29 3.03 2.32
CA TYR A 76 -6.16 2.88 1.42
C TYR A 76 -4.84 3.34 2.02
N GLU A 77 -4.84 4.37 2.87
CA GLU A 77 -3.65 4.75 3.64
C GLU A 77 -3.21 3.63 4.59
N VAL A 78 -4.14 2.98 5.31
CA VAL A 78 -3.82 1.79 6.15
C VAL A 78 -3.21 0.67 5.31
N LEU A 79 -3.79 0.38 4.14
CA LEU A 79 -3.27 -0.65 3.24
C LEU A 79 -1.91 -0.29 2.68
N GLY A 80 -1.69 0.98 2.33
CA GLY A 80 -0.41 1.50 1.86
C GLY A 80 0.69 1.35 2.91
N ASP A 81 0.40 1.70 4.16
CA ASP A 81 1.34 1.57 5.28
C ASP A 81 1.74 0.11 5.54
N ILE A 82 0.79 -0.84 5.44
CA ILE A 82 1.10 -2.28 5.52
C ILE A 82 1.94 -2.71 4.31
N TRP A 83 1.52 -2.31 3.11
CA TRP A 83 2.14 -2.74 1.85
C TRP A 83 3.59 -2.27 1.74
N VAL A 84 3.87 -1.00 2.05
CA VAL A 84 5.22 -0.44 1.98
C VAL A 84 6.17 -1.19 2.90
N VAL A 85 5.73 -1.55 4.11
CA VAL A 85 6.52 -2.37 5.03
C VAL A 85 6.69 -3.78 4.49
N GLN A 86 5.65 -4.41 3.94
CA GLN A 86 5.78 -5.77 3.39
C GLN A 86 6.75 -5.87 2.20
N ARG A 87 6.92 -4.78 1.45
CA ARG A 87 7.74 -4.74 0.23
C ARG A 87 9.13 -4.15 0.43
N ASN A 88 9.36 -3.41 1.52
CA ASN A 88 10.64 -2.81 1.81
C ASN A 88 11.37 -3.57 2.93
N PRO A 89 12.41 -4.37 2.60
CA PRO A 89 13.11 -5.17 3.60
C PRO A 89 13.86 -4.31 4.62
N TYR A 90 14.31 -3.10 4.26
CA TYR A 90 14.93 -2.17 5.21
C TYR A 90 13.92 -1.68 6.27
N LEU A 91 12.68 -1.40 5.88
CA LEU A 91 11.62 -1.06 6.85
C LEU A 91 11.26 -2.26 7.72
N GLN A 92 11.25 -3.48 7.17
CA GLN A 92 11.02 -4.68 7.99
C GLN A 92 12.10 -4.85 9.04
N ASP A 93 13.37 -4.73 8.65
CA ASP A 93 14.48 -4.88 9.58
C ASP A 93 14.46 -3.82 10.68
N ASP A 94 14.27 -2.56 10.32
CA ASP A 94 14.10 -1.48 11.30
C ASP A 94 12.95 -1.75 12.29
N LEU A 95 11.82 -2.26 11.82
CA LEU A 95 10.67 -2.60 12.69
C LEU A 95 10.86 -3.89 13.49
N LEU A 96 11.72 -4.81 13.03
CA LEU A 96 12.12 -5.99 13.79
C LEU A 96 13.08 -5.61 14.92
N ASP A 97 14.02 -4.72 14.63
CA ASP A 97 15.05 -4.24 15.55
C ASP A 97 14.51 -3.22 16.56
N ASN A 98 13.44 -2.50 16.22
CA ASN A 98 12.80 -1.50 17.09
C ASN A 98 11.34 -1.85 17.44
N PRO A 99 11.12 -2.67 18.50
CA PRO A 99 9.78 -3.06 18.95
C PRO A 99 8.87 -1.89 19.33
N LYS A 100 9.43 -0.77 19.81
CA LYS A 100 8.67 0.44 20.16
C LYS A 100 8.10 1.09 18.90
N ARG A 101 8.92 1.26 17.86
CA ARG A 101 8.49 1.81 16.56
C ARG A 101 7.43 0.92 15.90
N ARG A 102 7.62 -0.40 15.95
CA ARG A 102 6.60 -1.37 15.51
C ARG A 102 5.27 -1.20 16.24
N LYS A 103 5.30 -1.09 17.56
CA LYS A 103 4.09 -0.90 18.37
C LYS A 103 3.37 0.39 17.98
N LEU A 104 4.09 1.51 17.85
CA LEU A 104 3.52 2.80 17.43
C LEU A 104 2.88 2.74 16.04
N LEU A 105 3.52 2.06 15.08
CA LEU A 105 2.93 1.86 13.76
C LEU A 105 1.61 1.09 13.85
N VAL A 106 1.59 -0.05 14.54
CA VAL A 106 0.38 -0.87 14.67
C VAL A 106 -0.74 -0.10 15.37
N GLU A 107 -0.44 0.63 16.44
CA GLU A 107 -1.40 1.49 17.14
C GLU A 107 -1.96 2.59 16.23
N ALA A 108 -1.12 3.22 15.40
CA ALA A 108 -1.56 4.22 14.43
C ALA A 108 -2.50 3.63 13.37
N LEU A 109 -2.23 2.43 12.86
CA LEU A 109 -3.11 1.72 11.92
C LEU A 109 -4.46 1.39 12.57
N GLN A 110 -4.45 0.85 13.79
CA GLN A 110 -5.66 0.54 14.55
C GLN A 110 -6.49 1.80 14.85
N HIS A 111 -5.82 2.90 15.23
CA HIS A 111 -6.46 4.19 15.44
C HIS A 111 -7.13 4.71 14.16
N ARG A 112 -6.44 4.65 13.01
CA ARG A 112 -7.02 5.08 11.72
C ARG A 112 -8.26 4.25 11.34
N LEU A 113 -8.25 2.93 11.57
CA LEU A 113 -9.44 2.10 11.39
C LEU A 113 -10.57 2.49 12.36
N GLY A 114 -10.26 2.82 13.61
CA GLY A 114 -11.23 3.35 14.57
C GLY A 114 -11.87 4.67 14.13
N GLU A 115 -11.10 5.56 13.50
CA GLU A 115 -11.63 6.81 12.94
C GLU A 115 -12.54 6.58 11.72
N VAL A 116 -12.31 5.52 10.95
CA VAL A 116 -13.26 5.10 9.88
C VAL A 116 -14.54 4.53 10.50
N GLU A 117 -14.41 3.72 11.54
CA GLU A 117 -15.56 3.15 12.26
C GLU A 117 -16.46 4.21 12.86
N LYS A 118 -15.91 5.28 13.47
CA LYS A 118 -16.69 6.40 14.02
C LYS A 118 -17.54 7.14 12.99
N ARG A 119 -17.23 7.02 11.70
CA ARG A 119 -17.95 7.68 10.60
C ARG A 119 -19.09 6.86 10.02
N ARG A 120 -19.29 5.65 10.54
CA ARG A 120 -20.44 4.81 10.25
C ARG A 120 -21.72 5.52 10.67
N THR A 121 -22.75 5.44 9.84
CA THR A 121 -24.04 6.11 10.06
C THR A 121 -25.20 5.14 9.84
N PRO A 122 -25.41 4.18 10.77
CA PRO A 122 -26.42 3.13 10.60
C PRO A 122 -27.84 3.65 10.36
N GLY A 123 -28.17 4.82 10.93
CA GLY A 123 -29.49 5.44 10.77
C GLY A 123 -29.71 6.16 9.44
N ALA A 124 -28.66 6.40 8.64
CA ALA A 124 -28.78 7.06 7.34
C ALA A 124 -28.83 6.06 6.18
N ASP A 125 -28.10 4.95 6.30
CA ASP A 125 -28.00 3.91 5.28
C ASP A 125 -27.50 2.60 5.93
N ALA A 126 -28.44 1.74 6.30
CA ALA A 126 -28.13 0.50 7.03
C ALA A 126 -27.41 -0.55 6.17
N GLU A 127 -27.74 -0.62 4.88
CA GLU A 127 -27.09 -1.57 3.95
C GLU A 127 -25.62 -1.21 3.75
N ARG A 128 -25.37 0.08 3.46
CA ARG A 128 -24.01 0.58 3.33
C ARG A 128 -23.22 0.44 4.62
N ASP A 129 -23.84 0.71 5.77
CA ASP A 129 -23.18 0.56 7.07
C ASP A 129 -22.73 -0.87 7.35
N ALA A 130 -23.51 -1.86 6.91
CA ALA A 130 -23.14 -3.27 6.99
C ALA A 130 -21.93 -3.60 6.11
N ILE A 131 -21.91 -3.10 4.86
CA ILE A 131 -20.78 -3.27 3.92
C ILE A 131 -19.49 -2.66 4.50
N VAL A 132 -19.57 -1.45 5.04
CA VAL A 132 -18.42 -0.77 5.68
C VAL A 132 -17.96 -1.55 6.92
N GLY A 133 -18.90 -2.07 7.72
CA GLY A 133 -18.61 -2.90 8.88
C GLY A 133 -17.84 -4.17 8.52
N GLU A 134 -18.29 -4.89 7.48
CA GLU A 134 -17.61 -6.09 6.96
C GLU A 134 -16.18 -5.75 6.49
N LEU A 135 -16.03 -4.70 5.69
CA LEU A 135 -14.74 -4.26 5.18
C LEU A 135 -13.78 -3.85 6.30
N LEU A 136 -14.27 -3.17 7.34
CA LEU A 136 -13.48 -2.85 8.53
C LEU A 136 -13.04 -4.10 9.30
N GLY A 137 -13.89 -5.12 9.40
CA GLY A 137 -13.52 -6.41 9.98
C GLY A 137 -12.35 -7.06 9.24
N LEU A 138 -12.40 -7.07 7.90
CA LEU A 138 -11.32 -7.58 7.06
C LEU A 138 -10.02 -6.77 7.23
N ALA A 139 -10.13 -5.44 7.27
CA ALA A 139 -9.00 -4.55 7.49
C ALA A 139 -8.34 -4.74 8.87
N ARG A 140 -9.13 -4.88 9.93
CA ARG A 140 -8.65 -5.18 11.29
C ARG A 140 -7.90 -6.51 11.31
N ALA A 141 -8.46 -7.56 10.72
CA ALA A 141 -7.81 -8.86 10.63
C ALA A 141 -6.47 -8.78 9.86
N ALA A 142 -6.36 -7.93 8.84
CA ALA A 142 -5.11 -7.72 8.12
C ALA A 142 -4.05 -6.99 8.97
N VAL A 143 -4.43 -5.97 9.74
CA VAL A 143 -3.55 -5.29 10.70
C VAL A 143 -3.06 -6.27 11.78
N ASP A 144 -3.94 -7.13 12.29
CA ASP A 144 -3.58 -8.13 13.30
C ASP A 144 -2.61 -9.18 12.74
N LYS A 145 -2.87 -9.69 11.52
CA LYS A 145 -1.94 -10.59 10.82
C LYS A 145 -0.59 -9.93 10.59
N PHE A 146 -0.57 -8.67 10.16
CA PHE A 146 0.64 -7.89 9.99
C PHE A 146 1.42 -7.77 11.30
N SER A 147 0.76 -7.43 12.41
CA SER A 147 1.38 -7.34 13.73
C SER A 147 2.00 -8.69 14.18
N VAL A 148 1.25 -9.79 14.05
CA VAL A 148 1.71 -11.14 14.42
C VAL A 148 2.88 -11.61 13.55
N SER A 149 2.92 -11.20 12.28
CA SER A 149 3.97 -11.63 11.34
C SER A 149 5.39 -11.29 11.81
N PHE A 150 5.57 -10.18 12.53
CA PHE A 150 6.87 -9.80 13.09
C PHE A 150 7.35 -10.78 14.16
N LYS A 151 6.45 -11.22 15.05
CA LYS A 151 6.79 -12.20 16.07
C LYS A 151 7.22 -13.52 15.43
N TYR A 152 6.44 -13.98 14.44
CA TYR A 152 6.77 -15.18 13.67
C TYR A 152 8.15 -15.05 13.00
N MET A 153 8.46 -13.88 12.41
CA MET A 153 9.74 -13.64 11.76
C MET A 153 10.91 -13.64 12.74
N VAL A 154 10.77 -13.03 13.92
CA VAL A 154 11.79 -13.09 14.99
C VAL A 154 12.03 -14.53 15.43
N ASP A 155 10.97 -15.29 15.67
CA ASP A 155 11.06 -16.69 16.10
C ASP A 155 11.74 -17.56 15.03
N LEU A 156 11.42 -17.32 13.76
CA LEU A 156 12.03 -18.03 12.63
C LEU A 156 13.52 -17.66 12.48
N ARG A 157 13.90 -16.39 12.57
CA ARG A 157 15.31 -15.95 12.55
C ARG A 157 16.11 -16.66 13.64
N ARG A 158 15.59 -16.66 14.87
CA ARG A 158 16.22 -17.34 16.02
C ARG A 158 16.39 -18.84 15.78
N GLN A 159 15.39 -19.51 15.20
CA GLN A 159 15.47 -20.93 14.86
C GLN A 159 16.51 -21.21 13.77
N THR A 160 16.53 -20.37 12.73
CA THR A 160 17.48 -20.47 11.62
C THR A 160 18.92 -20.30 12.09
N GLU A 161 19.21 -19.29 12.90
CA GLU A 161 20.55 -19.07 13.49
C GLU A 161 21.01 -20.27 14.32
N ARG A 162 20.13 -20.81 15.16
CA ARG A 162 20.44 -21.98 16.01
C ARG A 162 20.75 -23.24 15.22
N LYS A 163 20.02 -23.47 14.13
CA LYS A 163 20.17 -24.69 13.31
C LYS A 163 21.38 -24.55 12.38
N LEU A 164 21.45 -23.45 11.63
CA LEU A 164 22.50 -23.25 10.63
C LEU A 164 23.84 -22.87 11.25
N GLY A 165 23.86 -22.21 12.41
CA GLY A 165 25.10 -21.88 13.13
C GLY A 165 25.91 -23.10 13.60
N LYS A 166 25.34 -24.31 13.49
CA LYS A 166 26.08 -25.58 13.69
C LYS A 166 26.89 -26.01 12.47
N CYS A 167 26.55 -25.48 11.29
CA CYS A 167 27.08 -25.91 10.00
C CYS A 167 27.85 -24.80 9.28
N THR A 168 27.71 -23.54 9.70
CA THR A 168 28.38 -22.40 9.09
C THR A 168 28.71 -21.32 10.12
N GLN A 169 29.63 -20.41 9.76
CA GLN A 169 29.94 -19.23 10.55
C GLN A 169 28.73 -18.29 10.62
N LYS A 170 28.60 -17.56 11.74
CA LYS A 170 27.46 -16.68 11.99
C LYS A 170 27.29 -15.61 10.89
N ASP A 171 28.40 -15.07 10.40
CA ASP A 171 28.40 -14.01 9.37
C ASP A 171 27.87 -14.47 8.00
N ASN A 172 27.77 -15.79 7.80
CA ASN A 172 27.17 -16.37 6.59
C ASN A 172 25.63 -16.46 6.69
N ILE A 173 25.05 -16.20 7.87
CA ILE A 173 23.60 -16.23 8.11
C ILE A 173 23.10 -14.79 8.13
N LYS A 174 22.65 -14.31 6.96
CA LYS A 174 22.24 -12.93 6.76
C LYS A 174 20.73 -12.81 6.59
N PHE A 175 20.13 -11.87 7.32
CA PHE A 175 18.69 -11.55 7.22
C PHE A 175 18.43 -10.09 6.85
N ASP A 176 19.50 -9.30 6.75
CA ASP A 176 19.43 -7.87 6.49
C ASP A 176 18.91 -7.57 5.08
N GLY A 177 18.40 -6.36 4.92
CA GLY A 177 17.72 -5.94 3.70
C GLY A 177 18.61 -5.95 2.48
N LEU A 178 19.91 -5.65 2.61
CA LEU A 178 20.86 -5.67 1.49
C LEU A 178 20.99 -7.10 0.93
N SER A 179 21.15 -8.08 1.82
CA SER A 179 21.22 -9.50 1.44
C SER A 179 19.92 -10.06 0.84
N ARG A 180 18.78 -9.38 1.00
CA ARG A 180 17.48 -9.79 0.45
C ARG A 180 17.14 -9.19 -0.91
N VAL A 181 17.86 -8.14 -1.33
CA VAL A 181 17.61 -7.42 -2.58
C VAL A 181 18.77 -7.48 -3.57
N SER A 182 19.92 -7.99 -3.14
CA SER A 182 21.08 -8.29 -3.99
C SER A 182 20.91 -9.65 -4.67
#